data_AF-A0A2D7VXQ6-F1
#
_entry.id   AF-A0A2D7VXQ6-F1
#
_cell.length_a   1.000
_cell.length_b   1.000
_cell.length_c   1.000
_cell.angle_alpha   90.00
_cell.angle_beta   90.00
_cell.angle_gamma   90.00
#
_symmetry.space_group_name_H-M   'P 1'
#
loop_
_entity.id
_entity.type
_entity.pdbx_description
1 polymer ?
#
loop_
_entity_poly.entity_id
_entity_poly.type
_entity_poly.pdbx_seq_one_letter_code
_entity_poly.pdbx_strand_id
1 'polypeptide(L)'
;MADLKWIGGTSSDSTNVNNWIDLSTGSAPSSVGAGDVLNFGDASIRDCELNQTSLGIIITDFPFVADGRKLVFTQGTLQVVHVNLAHGQIIKFTQSSTTVTFAGTHGTAAPYHDHPLILNGNVTYDTGGNAKTTVTFIMKNGNSSAAHLTDGELPNVTLDGKFTWDAPHEDVTAARDPDATFSESNCCKLTITSSATFDNSPITYSFTSTQKHVRVTGQGSSSGQHFACAAAICDFSNAKLTIDAKNSQQMPCTNDVTNFGTSTDFIALLEDVVVGNDAGNGNKNIIPEGLTLECASLEIQSGSYLYGGGTNLQTSAKSHIHVIEKPTIRGTWNFEETTDGIYSSIGGVSSASIHTLKSDTVHILGKLTVDGLIDPTGLELTPVGSNPGGTTANTLWLNSGDSNKLYHGSSEVSGGSSSLDFCHWDDIDAEITVSNVGSNELIDNWTYSSGSTAIRDAMSSGVWTCTSALAGTYLVISKIQFGSGTLSETGGVNYKLQNLNYHNAGGGTPSSGTLHNFARHMNSDFYSGYCIETQFMLTIANTDTFGVYGKIATSSGTGNYKIKNPGNGSTSLTMIKIA
;
A
#
# COMPACT_ATOMS: atom_id res chain seq x y z
N MET A 1 1.74 63.45 -12.27
CA MET A 1 2.50 62.88 -11.14
C MET A 1 2.51 63.91 -10.04
N ALA A 2 1.37 64.02 -9.38
CA ALA A 2 1.25 64.64 -8.07
C ALA A 2 1.45 63.56 -7.01
N ASP A 3 2.01 63.94 -5.86
CA ASP A 3 2.05 63.08 -4.68
C ASP A 3 0.78 63.35 -3.87
N LEU A 4 -0.19 62.46 -3.96
CA LEU A 4 -1.52 62.60 -3.36
C LEU A 4 -1.58 61.82 -2.04
N LYS A 5 -1.87 62.52 -0.95
CA LYS A 5 -2.17 61.89 0.35
C LYS A 5 -3.66 61.63 0.49
N TRP A 6 -4.05 60.39 0.76
CA TRP A 6 -5.41 60.07 1.18
C TRP A 6 -5.67 60.73 2.53
N ILE A 7 -6.72 61.53 2.63
CA ILE A 7 -7.18 62.13 3.90
C ILE A 7 -8.50 61.53 4.36
N GLY A 8 -9.17 60.78 3.49
CA GLY A 8 -10.51 60.28 3.72
C GLY A 8 -11.56 61.40 3.70
N GLY A 9 -12.82 61.02 3.54
CA GLY A 9 -13.95 61.95 3.52
C GLY A 9 -15.26 61.25 3.84
N THR A 10 -16.37 61.77 3.31
CA THR A 10 -17.71 61.14 3.43
C THR A 10 -17.90 59.93 2.51
N SER A 11 -16.95 59.69 1.59
CA SER A 11 -16.98 58.57 0.63
C SER A 11 -15.71 57.74 0.76
N SER A 12 -15.82 56.43 0.62
CA SER A 12 -14.70 55.50 0.44
C SER A 12 -14.14 55.51 -0.99
N ASP A 13 -14.86 56.09 -1.96
CA ASP A 13 -14.49 56.06 -3.37
C ASP A 13 -13.25 56.93 -3.66
N SER A 14 -12.19 56.29 -4.14
CA SER A 14 -10.94 56.94 -4.54
C SER A 14 -11.06 57.92 -5.72
N THR A 15 -12.13 57.87 -6.51
CA THR A 15 -12.36 58.80 -7.63
C THR A 15 -12.77 60.20 -7.17
N ASN A 16 -13.22 60.33 -5.91
CA ASN A 16 -13.54 61.63 -5.34
C ASN A 16 -12.25 62.36 -4.96
N VAL A 17 -11.87 63.35 -5.76
CA VAL A 17 -10.69 64.20 -5.54
C VAL A 17 -10.64 64.87 -4.17
N ASN A 18 -11.79 65.10 -3.52
CA ASN A 18 -11.84 65.70 -2.19
C ASN A 18 -11.35 64.77 -1.07
N ASN A 19 -11.19 63.49 -1.36
CA ASN A 19 -10.60 62.54 -0.42
C ASN A 19 -9.06 62.56 -0.46
N TRP A 20 -8.48 63.39 -1.33
CA TRP A 20 -7.03 63.50 -1.55
C TRP A 20 -6.54 64.92 -1.28
N ILE A 21 -5.31 65.04 -0.79
CA ILE A 21 -4.55 66.28 -0.77
C ILE A 21 -3.31 66.07 -1.62
N ASP A 22 -3.10 66.92 -2.61
CA ASP A 22 -1.81 67.01 -3.30
C ASP A 22 -0.78 67.63 -2.34
N LEU A 23 0.23 66.84 -1.98
CA LEU A 23 1.28 67.21 -1.03
C LEU A 23 2.11 68.41 -1.51
N SER A 24 2.16 68.68 -2.81
CA SER A 24 2.89 69.82 -3.37
C SER A 24 2.13 71.14 -3.24
N THR A 25 0.79 71.08 -3.24
CA THR A 25 -0.07 72.29 -3.21
C THR A 25 -0.86 72.45 -1.91
N GLY A 26 -0.94 71.41 -1.07
CA GLY A 26 -1.75 71.37 0.15
C GLY A 26 -3.26 71.43 -0.10
N SER A 27 -3.71 71.25 -1.35
CA SER A 27 -5.12 71.36 -1.77
C SER A 27 -5.61 70.06 -2.42
N ALA A 28 -6.93 69.93 -2.59
CA ALA A 28 -7.47 68.80 -3.35
C ALA A 28 -6.99 68.85 -4.81
N PRO A 29 -6.55 67.71 -5.40
CA PRO A 29 -6.11 67.68 -6.79
C PRO A 29 -7.29 67.92 -7.75
N SER A 30 -7.01 68.37 -8.97
CA SER A 30 -8.05 68.50 -10.01
C SER A 30 -8.54 67.16 -10.54
N SER A 31 -7.74 66.10 -10.36
CA SER A 31 -8.02 64.73 -10.79
C SER A 31 -7.06 63.77 -10.08
N VAL A 32 -7.47 62.52 -9.93
CA VAL A 32 -6.56 61.40 -9.59
C VAL A 32 -6.30 60.66 -10.89
N GLY A 33 -5.07 60.75 -11.41
CA GLY A 33 -4.72 60.29 -12.76
C GLY A 33 -3.64 59.21 -12.79
N ALA A 34 -3.43 58.66 -13.99
CA ALA A 34 -2.31 57.77 -14.27
C ALA A 34 -0.97 58.46 -13.95
N GLY A 35 -0.08 57.75 -13.26
CA GLY A 35 1.23 58.27 -12.88
C GLY A 35 1.22 59.19 -11.66
N ASP A 36 0.12 59.32 -10.92
CA ASP A 36 0.17 59.96 -9.59
C ASP A 36 0.65 58.97 -8.52
N VAL A 37 1.29 59.50 -7.47
CA VAL A 37 1.77 58.74 -6.32
C VAL A 37 0.76 58.84 -5.19
N LEU A 38 0.16 57.73 -4.76
CA LEU A 38 -0.82 57.72 -3.68
C LEU A 38 -0.17 57.31 -2.36
N ASN A 39 -0.30 58.16 -1.36
CA ASN A 39 0.24 57.98 -0.01
C ASN A 39 -0.92 57.85 0.99
N PHE A 40 -0.91 56.80 1.80
CA PHE A 40 -1.97 56.53 2.80
C PHE A 40 -1.46 56.70 4.25
N GLY A 41 -0.41 57.51 4.42
CA GLY A 41 0.46 57.63 5.59
C GLY A 41 -0.14 58.09 6.93
N ASP A 42 -1.45 58.04 7.13
CA ASP A 42 -2.05 58.37 8.44
C ASP A 42 -2.92 57.20 8.94
N ALA A 43 -2.49 56.63 10.07
CA ALA A 43 -3.14 55.50 10.73
C ALA A 43 -4.56 55.82 11.23
N SER A 44 -5.06 57.06 11.13
CA SER A 44 -6.42 57.44 11.56
C SER A 44 -7.51 57.33 10.48
N ILE A 45 -7.18 57.02 9.22
CA ILE A 45 -8.12 57.18 8.09
C ILE A 45 -9.04 55.97 7.83
N ARG A 46 -10.29 56.23 7.40
CA ARG A 46 -11.35 55.25 7.04
C ARG A 46 -11.01 54.39 5.80
N ASP A 47 -11.81 53.33 5.58
CA ASP A 47 -11.76 52.44 4.40
C ASP A 47 -11.64 53.21 3.07
N CYS A 48 -10.82 52.68 2.16
CA CYS A 48 -10.65 53.22 0.80
C CYS A 48 -11.03 52.13 -0.22
N GLU A 49 -11.91 52.48 -1.14
CA GLU A 49 -12.23 51.70 -2.32
C GLU A 49 -11.51 52.31 -3.52
N LEU A 50 -10.44 51.66 -3.95
CA LEU A 50 -9.65 52.05 -5.11
C LEU A 50 -10.35 51.59 -6.39
N ASN A 51 -11.32 52.39 -6.85
CA ASN A 51 -12.06 52.23 -8.10
C ASN A 51 -11.47 53.06 -9.25
N GLN A 52 -10.17 52.93 -9.46
CA GLN A 52 -9.48 53.63 -10.54
C GLN A 52 -9.28 52.69 -11.72
N THR A 53 -9.72 53.12 -12.91
CA THR A 53 -9.51 52.40 -14.18
C THR A 53 -8.19 52.80 -14.86
N SER A 54 -7.52 53.81 -14.33
CA SER A 54 -6.30 54.40 -14.89
C SER A 54 -5.07 53.54 -14.56
N LEU A 55 -4.42 52.99 -15.59
CA LEU A 55 -3.16 52.26 -15.49
C LEU A 55 -2.03 53.17 -15.00
N GLY A 56 -1.22 52.72 -14.04
CA GLY A 56 0.04 53.38 -13.66
C GLY A 56 0.00 54.28 -12.41
N ILE A 57 -0.96 54.08 -11.51
CA ILE A 57 -0.93 54.67 -10.16
C ILE A 57 0.21 54.01 -9.37
N ILE A 58 1.05 54.80 -8.70
CA ILE A 58 2.17 54.34 -7.86
C ILE A 58 1.74 54.47 -6.40
N ILE A 59 1.71 53.37 -5.64
CA ILE A 59 1.45 53.41 -4.19
C ILE A 59 2.77 53.23 -3.46
N THR A 60 3.21 54.24 -2.70
CA THR A 60 4.56 54.29 -2.09
C THR A 60 4.61 53.99 -0.60
N ASP A 61 3.53 54.20 0.15
CA ASP A 61 3.48 53.89 1.59
C ASP A 61 2.05 53.67 2.10
N PHE A 62 1.86 52.55 2.80
CA PHE A 62 0.60 52.16 3.45
C PHE A 62 0.84 51.72 4.90
N PRO A 63 1.02 52.62 5.87
CA PRO A 63 1.15 52.24 7.27
C PRO A 63 -0.23 52.13 7.92
N PHE A 64 -0.80 50.92 8.00
CA PHE A 64 -1.98 50.70 8.84
C PHE A 64 -1.61 50.10 10.19
N VAL A 65 -1.90 50.84 11.26
CA VAL A 65 -1.68 50.43 12.67
C VAL A 65 -3.00 50.01 13.36
N ALA A 66 -4.09 49.75 12.63
CA ALA A 66 -5.38 49.41 13.24
C ALA A 66 -6.12 48.26 12.51
N ASP A 67 -6.62 47.30 13.29
CA ASP A 67 -7.41 46.15 12.85
C ASP A 67 -8.71 46.55 12.11
N GLY A 68 -9.07 45.77 11.08
CA GLY A 68 -10.42 45.78 10.49
C GLY A 68 -10.67 46.71 9.29
N ARG A 69 -9.65 47.38 8.75
CA ARG A 69 -9.80 48.24 7.55
C ARG A 69 -9.67 47.47 6.24
N LYS A 70 -10.36 47.94 5.21
CA LYS A 70 -10.44 47.30 3.89
C LYS A 70 -9.89 48.21 2.78
N LEU A 71 -9.01 47.64 1.96
CA LEU A 71 -8.64 48.19 0.66
C LEU A 71 -9.29 47.34 -0.43
N VAL A 72 -10.22 47.93 -1.18
CA VAL A 72 -10.97 47.23 -2.23
C VAL A 72 -10.47 47.67 -3.60
N PHE A 73 -10.01 46.73 -4.40
CA PHE A 73 -9.62 46.96 -5.80
C PHE A 73 -10.73 46.49 -6.73
N THR A 74 -11.33 47.43 -7.46
CA THR A 74 -12.50 47.15 -8.31
C THR A 74 -12.21 47.05 -9.80
N GLN A 75 -11.08 47.55 -10.36
CA GLN A 75 -10.67 47.36 -11.77
C GLN A 75 -9.14 47.45 -12.02
N GLY A 76 -8.60 46.71 -13.01
CA GLY A 76 -7.34 47.06 -13.71
C GLY A 76 -6.04 46.30 -13.38
N THR A 77 -4.95 46.66 -14.09
CA THR A 77 -3.55 46.31 -13.76
C THR A 77 -2.97 47.41 -12.87
N LEU A 78 -2.48 47.05 -11.69
CA LEU A 78 -1.93 48.00 -10.72
C LEU A 78 -0.41 47.88 -10.62
N GLN A 79 0.29 49.02 -10.47
CA GLN A 79 1.72 49.05 -10.15
C GLN A 79 1.90 49.53 -8.71
N VAL A 80 2.21 48.62 -7.80
CA VAL A 80 2.45 48.90 -6.39
C VAL A 80 3.96 48.96 -6.17
N VAL A 81 4.45 50.02 -5.53
CA VAL A 81 5.89 50.12 -5.19
C VAL A 81 6.17 49.55 -3.81
N HIS A 82 5.29 49.80 -2.85
CA HIS A 82 5.41 49.25 -1.50
C HIS A 82 4.03 49.07 -0.88
N VAL A 83 3.75 47.88 -0.34
CA VAL A 83 2.62 47.60 0.55
C VAL A 83 3.14 46.91 1.80
N ASN A 84 2.87 47.52 2.96
CA ASN A 84 3.14 46.96 4.27
C ASN A 84 1.81 46.75 4.98
N LEU A 85 1.30 45.51 5.01
CA LEU A 85 0.08 45.19 5.75
C LEU A 85 0.44 44.71 7.14
N ALA A 86 -0.22 45.24 8.17
CA ALA A 86 -0.15 44.63 9.50
C ALA A 86 -1.10 43.43 9.61
N HIS A 87 -0.90 42.62 10.66
CA HIS A 87 -1.74 41.45 10.96
C HIS A 87 -3.23 41.82 11.03
N GLY A 88 -4.08 40.95 10.47
CA GLY A 88 -5.55 41.13 10.48
C GLY A 88 -6.16 42.04 9.40
N GLN A 89 -5.37 42.55 8.44
CA GLN A 89 -5.84 43.44 7.37
C GLN A 89 -6.29 42.69 6.12
N ILE A 90 -7.29 43.25 5.41
CA ILE A 90 -7.90 42.61 4.24
C ILE A 90 -7.68 43.47 2.99
N ILE A 91 -6.95 42.92 2.02
CA ILE A 91 -7.03 43.35 0.63
C ILE A 91 -8.15 42.57 -0.05
N LYS A 92 -9.14 43.27 -0.60
CA LYS A 92 -10.25 42.68 -1.34
C LYS A 92 -10.13 42.95 -2.83
N PHE A 93 -10.13 41.89 -3.63
CA PHE A 93 -10.25 41.96 -5.08
C PHE A 93 -11.67 41.56 -5.48
N THR A 94 -12.38 42.38 -6.26
CA THR A 94 -13.78 42.11 -6.65
C THR A 94 -13.95 41.64 -8.10
N GLN A 95 -12.89 41.66 -8.90
CA GLN A 95 -12.94 41.25 -10.31
C GLN A 95 -12.57 39.78 -10.53
N SER A 96 -13.02 39.26 -11.68
CA SER A 96 -12.71 37.92 -12.17
C SER A 96 -11.31 37.78 -12.79
N SER A 97 -10.52 38.85 -12.91
CA SER A 97 -9.09 38.80 -13.27
C SER A 97 -8.38 40.09 -12.82
N THR A 98 -7.40 39.97 -11.93
CA THR A 98 -6.63 41.12 -11.42
C THR A 98 -5.14 40.83 -11.49
N THR A 99 -4.35 41.78 -11.97
CA THR A 99 -2.88 41.71 -11.93
C THR A 99 -2.31 42.84 -11.08
N VAL A 100 -1.54 42.48 -10.06
CA VAL A 100 -0.85 43.43 -9.17
C VAL A 100 0.65 43.28 -9.40
N THR A 101 1.29 44.33 -9.89
CA THR A 101 2.75 44.34 -10.10
C THR A 101 3.42 45.04 -8.94
N PHE A 102 4.24 44.32 -8.18
CA PHE A 102 5.12 44.87 -7.15
C PHE A 102 6.46 45.21 -7.81
N ALA A 103 6.84 46.49 -7.85
CA ALA A 103 8.09 46.93 -8.48
C ALA A 103 8.77 48.03 -7.67
N GLY A 104 10.03 47.85 -7.30
CA GLY A 104 10.81 48.85 -6.58
C GLY A 104 12.28 48.43 -6.44
N THR A 105 13.17 49.39 -6.33
CA THR A 105 14.58 49.15 -5.95
C THR A 105 14.71 49.30 -4.45
N HIS A 106 15.31 48.30 -3.80
CA HIS A 106 15.61 48.34 -2.38
C HIS A 106 16.66 49.42 -2.07
N GLY A 107 16.37 50.25 -1.06
CA GLY A 107 17.39 51.08 -0.45
C GLY A 107 18.39 50.20 0.29
N THR A 108 19.69 50.45 0.13
CA THR A 108 20.76 49.68 0.79
C THR A 108 20.85 49.93 2.31
N ALA A 109 19.87 50.59 2.93
CA ALA A 109 20.06 51.34 4.17
C ALA A 109 19.47 50.71 5.45
N ALA A 110 18.64 49.66 5.40
CA ALA A 110 18.21 48.95 6.61
C ALA A 110 17.81 47.49 6.29
N PRO A 111 18.25 46.49 7.07
CA PRO A 111 17.93 45.08 6.80
C PRO A 111 16.47 44.67 7.02
N TYR A 112 15.62 45.54 7.61
CA TYR A 112 14.40 45.09 8.30
C TYR A 112 13.08 45.73 7.88
N HIS A 113 13.07 46.73 6.99
CA HIS A 113 11.84 47.51 6.73
C HIS A 113 11.48 47.74 5.26
N ASP A 114 12.32 47.31 4.34
CA ASP A 114 12.17 47.62 2.92
C ASP A 114 11.99 46.34 2.11
N HIS A 115 10.94 45.56 2.37
CA HIS A 115 10.56 44.46 1.47
C HIS A 115 9.48 44.99 0.49
N PRO A 116 9.50 44.60 -0.81
CA PRO A 116 8.59 45.19 -1.78
C PRO A 116 7.13 44.74 -1.54
N LEU A 117 6.96 43.70 -0.72
CA LEU A 117 5.69 43.21 -0.22
C LEU A 117 5.93 42.55 1.14
N ILE A 118 5.37 43.13 2.21
CA ILE A 118 5.20 42.46 3.51
C ILE A 118 3.71 42.23 3.71
N LEU A 119 3.25 41.00 3.55
CA LEU A 119 1.90 40.58 3.93
C LEU A 119 1.96 39.98 5.33
N ASN A 120 2.05 40.81 6.38
CA ASN A 120 2.05 40.29 7.76
C ASN A 120 0.63 39.90 8.25
N GLY A 121 -0.30 39.55 7.35
CA GLY A 121 -1.70 39.27 7.68
C GLY A 121 -2.46 38.46 6.62
N ASN A 122 -3.66 37.99 6.98
CA ASN A 122 -4.52 37.17 6.11
C ASN A 122 -5.10 37.98 4.94
N VAL A 123 -4.62 37.75 3.71
CA VAL A 123 -5.28 38.25 2.51
C VAL A 123 -6.59 37.51 2.30
N THR A 124 -7.73 38.16 2.57
CA THR A 124 -9.05 37.57 2.33
C THR A 124 -9.55 37.91 0.93
N TYR A 125 -9.70 36.90 0.07
CA TYR A 125 -10.18 37.06 -1.30
C TYR A 125 -11.71 36.89 -1.35
N ASP A 126 -12.45 37.98 -1.56
CA ASP A 126 -13.93 38.00 -1.53
C ASP A 126 -14.54 37.90 -2.94
N THR A 127 -14.19 36.86 -3.68
CA THR A 127 -15.02 36.40 -4.80
C THR A 127 -15.39 34.94 -4.54
N GLY A 128 -16.67 34.60 -4.69
CA GLY A 128 -17.20 33.30 -4.26
C GLY A 128 -16.35 32.13 -4.79
N GLY A 129 -15.85 31.28 -3.89
CA GLY A 129 -15.23 29.96 -4.16
C GLY A 129 -13.92 29.92 -4.97
N ASN A 130 -13.64 30.87 -5.87
CA ASN A 130 -12.58 30.75 -6.90
C ASN A 130 -11.69 32.02 -7.03
N ALA A 131 -11.67 32.89 -6.03
CA ALA A 131 -11.01 34.20 -6.14
C ALA A 131 -9.49 34.21 -6.28
N LYS A 132 -8.80 33.19 -5.76
CA LYS A 132 -7.32 33.21 -5.71
C LYS A 132 -6.69 32.90 -7.06
N THR A 133 -7.34 32.03 -7.85
CA THR A 133 -6.84 31.61 -9.17
C THR A 133 -7.03 32.68 -10.24
N THR A 134 -7.80 33.72 -9.96
CA THR A 134 -8.03 34.86 -10.87
C THR A 134 -7.14 36.06 -10.59
N VAL A 135 -6.44 36.09 -9.45
CA VAL A 135 -5.51 37.15 -9.08
C VAL A 135 -4.08 36.71 -9.40
N THR A 136 -3.28 37.60 -9.98
CA THR A 136 -1.86 37.38 -10.26
C THR A 136 -1.02 38.48 -9.63
N PHE A 137 -0.05 38.10 -8.80
CA PHE A 137 0.99 38.98 -8.29
C PHE A 137 2.21 38.85 -9.18
N ILE A 138 2.62 39.94 -9.83
CA ILE A 138 3.89 40.01 -10.54
C ILE A 138 4.86 40.71 -9.60
N MET A 139 5.80 39.98 -9.05
CA MET A 139 6.90 40.59 -8.32
C MET A 139 8.01 40.87 -9.30
N LYS A 140 8.38 42.15 -9.42
CA LYS A 140 9.49 42.62 -10.24
C LYS A 140 10.63 43.01 -9.34
N ASN A 141 11.81 42.50 -9.64
CA ASN A 141 13.01 42.87 -8.92
C ASN A 141 14.13 43.29 -9.88
N GLY A 142 14.81 44.38 -9.55
CA GLY A 142 15.99 44.81 -10.29
C GLY A 142 17.19 43.88 -10.07
N ASN A 143 18.31 44.16 -10.75
CA ASN A 143 19.50 43.30 -10.73
C ASN A 143 20.25 43.25 -9.38
N SER A 144 19.84 43.99 -8.35
CA SER A 144 20.71 44.30 -7.20
C SER A 144 20.24 43.78 -5.83
N SER A 145 19.06 43.19 -5.70
CA SER A 145 18.52 42.81 -4.38
C SER A 145 17.73 41.52 -4.46
N ALA A 146 17.54 40.84 -3.34
CA ALA A 146 16.66 39.68 -3.21
C ALA A 146 15.24 40.16 -2.90
N ALA A 147 14.24 39.59 -3.58
CA ALA A 147 12.85 39.77 -3.19
C ALA A 147 12.37 38.50 -2.48
N HIS A 148 11.67 38.70 -1.36
CA HIS A 148 11.26 37.65 -0.44
C HIS A 148 9.77 37.37 -0.60
N LEU A 149 9.37 36.10 -0.48
CA LEU A 149 7.97 35.74 -0.30
C LEU A 149 7.62 35.83 1.18
N THR A 150 6.42 36.31 1.46
CA THR A 150 5.85 36.33 2.82
C THR A 150 5.09 35.04 3.09
N ASP A 151 5.09 34.63 4.34
CA ASP A 151 4.31 33.50 4.86
C ASP A 151 2.81 33.66 4.55
N GLY A 152 2.12 32.53 4.38
CA GLY A 152 0.67 32.46 4.20
C GLY A 152 0.23 32.13 2.77
N GLU A 153 -1.06 32.31 2.51
CA GLU A 153 -1.70 31.93 1.25
C GLU A 153 -1.66 33.07 0.21
N LEU A 154 -0.91 32.84 -0.86
CA LEU A 154 -0.73 33.74 -2.01
C LEU A 154 -1.62 33.29 -3.21
N PRO A 155 -1.97 34.20 -4.12
CA PRO A 155 -2.74 33.85 -5.32
C PRO A 155 -1.79 33.25 -6.38
N ASN A 156 -2.04 33.46 -7.67
CA ASN A 156 -1.00 33.17 -8.67
C ASN A 156 0.15 34.16 -8.48
N VAL A 157 1.39 33.69 -8.52
CA VAL A 157 2.61 34.48 -8.34
C VAL A 157 3.47 34.35 -9.60
N THR A 158 3.95 35.48 -10.11
CA THR A 158 4.92 35.58 -11.20
C THR A 158 6.15 36.31 -10.69
N LEU A 159 7.31 35.68 -10.81
CA LEU A 159 8.62 36.23 -10.43
C LEU A 159 9.32 36.76 -11.69
N ASP A 160 9.62 38.05 -11.73
CA ASP A 160 10.29 38.74 -12.85
C ASP A 160 11.54 39.51 -12.40
N GLY A 161 12.73 38.97 -12.65
CA GLY A 161 14.01 39.48 -12.12
C GLY A 161 14.67 38.59 -11.07
N LYS A 162 15.74 39.03 -10.38
CA LYS A 162 16.45 38.14 -9.43
C LYS A 162 15.64 37.90 -8.14
N PHE A 163 15.44 36.64 -7.75
CA PHE A 163 14.79 36.28 -6.48
C PHE A 163 15.66 35.30 -5.70
N THR A 164 15.74 35.51 -4.39
CA THR A 164 16.23 34.49 -3.47
C THR A 164 15.13 34.24 -2.46
N TRP A 165 14.75 32.98 -2.26
CA TRP A 165 14.01 32.64 -1.06
C TRP A 165 14.95 32.77 0.11
N ASP A 166 14.68 33.68 1.02
CA ASP A 166 15.28 33.60 2.34
C ASP A 166 14.38 32.73 3.21
N ALA A 167 14.96 32.12 4.24
CA ALA A 167 14.12 31.61 5.32
C ALA A 167 13.29 32.79 5.85
N PRO A 168 12.06 32.56 6.35
CA PRO A 168 11.42 33.61 7.14
C PRO A 168 12.41 34.13 8.16
N HIS A 169 12.45 35.44 8.29
CA HIS A 169 13.02 36.05 9.46
C HIS A 169 12.10 35.69 10.64
N GLU A 170 12.47 34.67 11.43
CA GLU A 170 12.07 34.63 12.83
C GLU A 170 12.69 35.88 13.43
N ASP A 171 11.88 36.88 13.80
CA ASP A 171 12.37 38.05 14.51
C ASP A 171 12.78 37.63 15.92
N VAL A 172 13.98 37.05 16.04
CA VAL A 172 14.56 36.51 17.27
C VAL A 172 14.67 37.57 18.37
N THR A 173 14.46 38.86 18.06
CA THR A 173 14.53 39.93 19.06
C THR A 173 13.18 40.33 19.66
N ALA A 174 12.05 39.94 19.06
CA ALA A 174 10.73 40.15 19.66
C ALA A 174 10.19 38.84 20.22
N ALA A 175 10.03 38.77 21.54
CA ALA A 175 9.40 37.66 22.28
C ALA A 175 7.90 37.46 21.98
N ARG A 176 7.49 37.56 20.71
CA ARG A 176 6.12 37.37 20.23
C ARG A 176 6.08 36.16 19.31
N ASP A 177 5.78 35.04 19.95
CA ASP A 177 5.25 33.80 19.40
C ASP A 177 6.23 32.61 19.31
N PRO A 178 6.51 31.94 20.46
CA PRO A 178 7.24 30.67 20.47
C PRO A 178 6.49 29.50 19.78
N ASP A 179 5.25 29.72 19.31
CA ASP A 179 4.46 28.74 18.56
C ASP A 179 4.41 29.07 17.04
N ALA A 180 5.22 30.01 16.55
CA ALA A 180 5.37 30.30 15.11
C ALA A 180 6.08 29.15 14.39
N THR A 181 5.38 28.04 14.21
CA THR A 181 5.80 26.88 13.43
C THR A 181 5.99 27.31 11.97
N PHE A 182 7.21 27.18 11.45
CA PHE A 182 7.61 27.27 10.04
C PHE A 182 6.68 28.07 9.12
N SER A 183 7.11 29.28 8.77
CA SER A 183 6.75 29.97 7.53
C SER A 183 6.56 29.04 6.33
N GLU A 184 5.32 28.94 5.87
CA GLU A 184 5.00 28.32 4.60
C GLU A 184 4.39 29.39 3.70
N SER A 185 4.96 29.58 2.50
CA SER A 185 4.38 30.41 1.45
C SER A 185 3.60 29.52 0.48
N ASN A 186 2.27 29.54 0.56
CA ASN A 186 1.38 28.70 -0.22
C ASN A 186 0.75 29.49 -1.38
N CYS A 187 1.28 29.35 -2.60
CA CYS A 187 0.71 30.01 -3.78
C CYS A 187 -0.16 29.07 -4.62
N CYS A 188 -1.18 29.61 -5.32
CA CYS A 188 -2.02 28.81 -6.22
C CYS A 188 -1.26 28.35 -7.48
N LYS A 189 -0.37 29.19 -7.99
CA LYS A 189 0.50 28.91 -9.12
C LYS A 189 1.77 29.75 -8.97
N LEU A 190 2.93 29.16 -9.20
CA LEU A 190 4.20 29.88 -9.29
C LEU A 190 4.71 29.88 -10.73
N THR A 191 4.99 31.06 -11.26
CA THR A 191 5.60 31.27 -12.58
C THR A 191 6.92 32.03 -12.39
N ILE A 192 8.02 31.48 -12.87
CA ILE A 192 9.33 32.16 -12.90
C ILE A 192 9.56 32.63 -14.34
N THR A 193 9.76 33.92 -14.59
CA THR A 193 9.97 34.43 -15.96
C THR A 193 11.41 34.26 -16.44
N SER A 194 11.66 34.52 -17.72
CA SER A 194 12.99 34.37 -18.34
C SER A 194 14.07 35.30 -17.79
N SER A 195 13.67 36.45 -17.25
CA SER A 195 14.52 37.44 -16.59
C SER A 195 14.87 37.06 -15.15
N ALA A 196 14.26 36.00 -14.61
CA ALA A 196 14.45 35.63 -13.23
C ALA A 196 15.61 34.64 -13.02
N THR A 197 16.42 34.92 -12.01
CA THR A 197 17.37 33.96 -11.44
C THR A 197 16.80 33.51 -10.11
N PHE A 198 16.58 32.20 -9.99
CA PHE A 198 16.23 31.57 -8.73
C PHE A 198 17.54 31.14 -8.07
N ASP A 199 17.95 31.83 -7.01
CA ASP A 199 19.22 31.58 -6.33
C ASP A 199 18.92 31.18 -4.87
N ASN A 200 19.34 29.97 -4.52
CA ASN A 200 19.15 29.39 -3.20
C ASN A 200 20.44 29.44 -2.35
N SER A 201 21.42 30.25 -2.74
CA SER A 201 22.65 30.42 -1.98
C SER A 201 22.32 30.84 -0.54
N PRO A 202 22.88 30.19 0.49
CA PRO A 202 22.69 30.63 1.86
C PRO A 202 23.26 32.04 2.01
N ILE A 203 22.41 33.01 2.34
CA ILE A 203 22.86 34.36 2.67
C ILE A 203 23.54 34.29 4.02
N THR A 204 24.80 33.84 4.10
CA THR A 204 25.77 34.02 5.22
C THR A 204 25.31 33.77 6.68
N TYR A 205 24.08 33.34 6.93
CA TYR A 205 23.49 33.19 8.25
C TYR A 205 23.71 31.76 8.71
N SER A 206 24.35 31.61 9.87
CA SER A 206 24.78 30.34 10.46
C SER A 206 23.64 29.50 11.05
N PHE A 207 22.45 29.56 10.46
CA PHE A 207 21.39 28.63 10.84
C PHE A 207 21.75 27.27 10.23
N THR A 208 21.89 26.28 11.11
CA THR A 208 22.27 24.93 10.77
C THR A 208 21.32 24.32 9.74
N SER A 209 21.79 24.15 8.50
CA SER A 209 21.46 23.03 7.59
C SER A 209 19.99 22.62 7.41
N THR A 210 19.02 23.53 7.45
CA THR A 210 17.66 23.20 7.03
C THR A 210 17.57 23.34 5.50
N GLN A 211 17.59 22.20 4.82
CA GLN A 211 17.34 22.15 3.38
C GLN A 211 15.96 22.77 3.10
N LYS A 212 15.89 23.75 2.18
CA LYS A 212 14.60 24.38 1.82
C LYS A 212 13.71 23.36 1.12
N HIS A 213 12.42 23.37 1.41
CA HIS A 213 11.46 22.44 0.80
C HIS A 213 10.54 23.18 -0.16
N VAL A 214 10.67 22.90 -1.45
CA VAL A 214 9.73 23.32 -2.49
C VAL A 214 8.71 22.20 -2.67
N ARG A 215 7.43 22.45 -2.39
CA ARG A 215 6.38 21.45 -2.55
C ARG A 215 5.35 21.90 -3.60
N VAL A 216 5.22 21.16 -4.69
CA VAL A 216 4.25 21.41 -5.75
C VAL A 216 3.05 20.48 -5.56
N THR A 217 1.92 21.01 -5.08
CA THR A 217 0.70 20.23 -4.85
C THR A 217 -0.35 20.44 -5.96
N GLY A 218 -0.99 19.36 -6.39
CA GLY A 218 -1.98 19.35 -7.48
C GLY A 218 -3.42 19.68 -7.07
N GLN A 219 -3.66 20.35 -5.93
CA GLN A 219 -5.03 20.55 -5.42
C GLN A 219 -5.77 21.61 -6.24
N GLY A 220 -6.79 21.20 -7.01
CA GLY A 220 -7.87 22.11 -7.44
C GLY A 220 -7.94 22.50 -8.93
N SER A 221 -7.07 22.04 -9.82
CA SER A 221 -7.22 22.30 -11.27
C SER A 221 -7.35 21.02 -12.10
N SER A 222 -8.31 20.99 -13.01
CA SER A 222 -8.54 19.89 -13.95
C SER A 222 -7.58 19.91 -15.15
N SER A 223 -6.75 20.94 -15.28
CA SER A 223 -5.75 21.08 -16.35
C SER A 223 -4.80 22.25 -16.07
N GLY A 224 -3.49 21.99 -15.98
CA GLY A 224 -2.47 23.04 -15.99
C GLY A 224 -1.20 22.66 -15.22
N GLN A 225 -0.07 23.23 -15.63
CA GLN A 225 1.17 23.18 -14.85
C GLN A 225 1.05 24.13 -13.64
N HIS A 226 1.15 23.59 -12.44
CA HIS A 226 1.07 24.36 -11.18
C HIS A 226 2.38 25.11 -10.89
N PHE A 227 3.48 24.62 -11.46
CA PHE A 227 4.79 25.23 -11.47
C PHE A 227 5.26 25.38 -12.92
N ALA A 228 5.63 26.60 -13.31
CA ALA A 228 6.20 26.90 -14.61
C ALA A 228 7.46 27.77 -14.43
N CYS A 229 8.53 27.41 -15.12
CA CYS A 229 9.77 28.17 -15.08
C CYS A 229 10.19 28.47 -16.51
N ALA A 230 10.10 29.73 -16.93
CA ALA A 230 10.57 30.22 -18.21
C ALA A 230 12.01 30.76 -18.15
N ALA A 231 12.66 30.74 -16.98
CA ALA A 231 14.08 31.05 -16.81
C ALA A 231 14.94 30.01 -17.53
N ALA A 232 16.07 30.43 -18.10
CA ALA A 232 17.02 29.51 -18.71
C ALA A 232 17.63 28.52 -17.70
N ILE A 233 17.60 28.85 -16.41
CA ILE A 233 18.10 28.01 -15.33
C ILE A 233 17.04 27.92 -14.22
N CYS A 234 16.72 26.70 -13.80
CA CYS A 234 15.94 26.41 -12.59
C CYS A 234 16.86 25.74 -11.58
N ASP A 235 17.25 26.46 -10.53
CA ASP A 235 18.26 26.01 -9.57
C ASP A 235 17.66 25.61 -8.21
N PHE A 236 17.47 24.31 -8.01
CA PHE A 236 17.12 23.69 -6.73
C PHE A 236 18.30 22.90 -6.13
N SER A 237 19.54 23.30 -6.40
CA SER A 237 20.76 22.62 -5.92
C SER A 237 20.98 22.62 -4.41
N ASN A 238 20.19 23.39 -3.65
CA ASN A 238 20.22 23.43 -2.18
C ASN A 238 18.81 23.26 -1.59
N ALA A 239 17.89 22.65 -2.35
CA ALA A 239 16.50 22.47 -1.98
C ALA A 239 16.01 21.06 -2.27
N LYS A 240 15.06 20.63 -1.44
CA LYS A 240 14.23 19.46 -1.68
C LYS A 240 13.04 19.87 -2.54
N LEU A 241 12.92 19.29 -3.73
CA LEU A 241 11.77 19.43 -4.59
C LEU A 241 10.84 18.23 -4.39
N THR A 242 9.64 18.46 -3.86
CA THR A 242 8.58 17.44 -3.79
C THR A 242 7.46 17.78 -4.74
N ILE A 243 7.09 16.83 -5.60
CA ILE A 243 6.00 17.00 -6.57
C ILE A 243 4.90 16.00 -6.24
N ASP A 244 3.80 16.57 -5.74
CA ASP A 244 2.56 15.92 -5.28
C ASP A 244 1.41 16.26 -6.24
N ALA A 245 1.68 16.18 -7.53
CA ALA A 245 0.77 16.70 -8.54
C ALA A 245 -0.15 15.62 -9.12
N LYS A 246 -1.44 15.98 -9.21
CA LYS A 246 -2.45 15.23 -9.96
C LYS A 246 -2.31 15.57 -11.45
N ASN A 247 -2.72 14.66 -12.33
CA ASN A 247 -2.88 14.92 -13.78
C ASN A 247 -1.59 15.13 -14.60
N SER A 248 -0.58 14.27 -14.49
CA SER A 248 0.55 14.23 -15.46
C SER A 248 1.47 15.46 -15.43
N GLN A 249 1.84 15.91 -14.23
CA GLN A 249 2.77 17.03 -14.06
C GLN A 249 4.13 16.69 -14.67
N GLN A 250 4.67 17.62 -15.45
CA GLN A 250 5.97 17.47 -16.06
C GLN A 250 7.06 17.78 -15.04
N MET A 251 8.09 16.93 -15.00
CA MET A 251 9.30 17.14 -14.20
C MET A 251 10.19 18.17 -14.89
N PRO A 252 10.84 19.09 -14.16
CA PRO A 252 11.85 19.98 -14.74
C PRO A 252 13.05 19.13 -15.20
N CYS A 253 13.27 19.06 -16.51
CA CYS A 253 14.34 18.27 -17.12
C CYS A 253 15.23 19.18 -17.96
N THR A 254 16.55 19.01 -17.88
CA THR A 254 17.50 19.77 -18.72
C THR A 254 17.13 19.59 -20.21
N ASN A 255 17.17 20.69 -20.97
CA ASN A 255 16.70 20.86 -22.36
C ASN A 255 15.17 20.84 -22.57
N ASP A 256 14.34 20.82 -21.53
CA ASP A 256 12.89 20.96 -21.69
C ASP A 256 12.50 22.40 -22.01
N VAL A 257 12.62 22.82 -23.28
CA VAL A 257 12.21 24.15 -23.76
C VAL A 257 10.71 24.27 -24.09
N THR A 258 9.96 23.18 -23.94
CA THR A 258 8.51 23.13 -24.27
C THR A 258 7.66 23.39 -23.03
N ASN A 259 8.03 22.78 -21.91
CA ASN A 259 7.33 22.94 -20.62
C ASN A 259 8.06 23.90 -19.69
N PHE A 260 9.39 24.02 -19.84
CA PHE A 260 10.23 24.88 -19.03
C PHE A 260 11.14 25.74 -19.95
N GLY A 261 11.90 26.65 -19.37
CA GLY A 261 12.86 27.50 -20.04
C GLY A 261 12.32 28.47 -21.09
N THR A 262 13.27 28.96 -21.88
CA THR A 262 13.02 29.78 -23.06
C THR A 262 13.18 28.92 -24.31
N SER A 263 12.87 29.47 -25.50
CA SER A 263 12.92 28.74 -26.77
C SER A 263 14.30 28.18 -27.17
N THR A 264 15.38 28.47 -26.43
CA THR A 264 16.75 28.12 -26.83
C THR A 264 17.48 27.17 -25.88
N ASP A 265 17.22 27.24 -24.57
CA ASP A 265 17.89 26.37 -23.58
C ASP A 265 17.14 26.36 -22.24
N PHE A 266 17.29 25.27 -21.49
CA PHE A 266 16.82 25.11 -20.12
C PHE A 266 17.73 24.17 -19.33
N ILE A 267 18.22 24.64 -18.17
CA ILE A 267 19.04 23.84 -17.26
C ILE A 267 18.28 23.64 -15.95
N ALA A 268 18.06 22.40 -15.55
CA ALA A 268 17.53 22.05 -14.24
C ALA A 268 18.67 21.57 -13.34
N LEU A 269 18.96 22.31 -12.27
CA LEU A 269 19.93 21.89 -11.24
C LEU A 269 19.14 21.38 -10.05
N LEU A 270 19.04 20.07 -9.87
CA LEU A 270 18.23 19.46 -8.81
C LEU A 270 19.15 18.69 -7.86
N GLU A 271 18.99 18.90 -6.55
CA GLU A 271 19.67 18.09 -5.54
C GLU A 271 18.76 16.93 -5.12
N ASP A 272 17.75 17.19 -4.30
CA ASP A 272 16.85 16.17 -3.76
C ASP A 272 15.46 16.23 -4.39
N VAL A 273 15.06 15.17 -5.10
CA VAL A 273 13.77 15.08 -5.78
C VAL A 273 12.89 14.00 -5.15
N VAL A 274 11.67 14.36 -4.77
CA VAL A 274 10.66 13.44 -4.26
C VAL A 274 9.40 13.47 -5.11
N VAL A 275 9.03 12.32 -5.65
CA VAL A 275 7.74 12.07 -6.28
C VAL A 275 6.79 11.61 -5.18
N GLY A 276 6.03 12.55 -4.62
CA GLY A 276 5.25 12.31 -3.42
C GLY A 276 3.80 11.88 -3.69
N ASN A 277 3.10 11.51 -2.62
CA ASN A 277 1.73 11.02 -2.66
C ASN A 277 0.79 11.98 -1.91
N ASP A 278 0.10 12.86 -2.64
CA ASP A 278 -1.10 13.51 -2.10
C ASP A 278 -2.27 12.52 -2.16
N ALA A 279 -3.06 12.43 -1.08
CA ALA A 279 -3.95 11.32 -0.70
C ALA A 279 -5.12 10.95 -1.67
N GLY A 280 -5.05 11.30 -2.95
CA GLY A 280 -5.98 10.91 -4.01
C GLY A 280 -5.32 10.03 -5.07
N ASN A 281 -6.05 9.04 -5.57
CA ASN A 281 -5.61 8.11 -6.62
C ASN A 281 -5.05 8.86 -7.86
N GLY A 282 -3.84 8.51 -8.29
CA GLY A 282 -3.36 8.78 -9.66
C GLY A 282 -2.37 9.92 -9.85
N ASN A 283 -1.54 10.25 -8.86
CA ASN A 283 -0.45 11.23 -9.03
C ASN A 283 0.60 10.69 -10.02
N LYS A 284 0.49 11.12 -11.27
CA LYS A 284 1.41 10.78 -12.36
C LYS A 284 2.34 11.96 -12.60
N ASN A 285 3.62 11.74 -12.43
CA ASN A 285 4.68 12.66 -12.81
C ASN A 285 5.37 12.12 -14.08
N ILE A 286 5.70 13.01 -15.00
CA ILE A 286 6.20 12.65 -16.33
C ILE A 286 7.54 13.32 -16.58
N ILE A 287 8.52 12.53 -17.01
CA ILE A 287 9.72 13.00 -17.69
C ILE A 287 9.41 13.00 -19.18
N PRO A 288 9.42 14.16 -19.87
CA PRO A 288 9.10 14.22 -21.29
C PRO A 288 10.02 13.33 -22.14
N GLU A 289 9.54 12.98 -23.33
CA GLU A 289 10.29 12.14 -24.28
C GLU A 289 11.61 12.76 -24.70
N GLY A 290 12.67 11.95 -24.74
CA GLY A 290 13.99 12.38 -25.18
C GLY A 290 14.73 13.30 -24.21
N LEU A 291 14.16 13.57 -23.04
CA LEU A 291 14.75 14.44 -22.02
C LEU A 291 15.32 13.64 -20.85
N THR A 292 16.18 14.32 -20.09
CA THR A 292 16.89 13.77 -18.94
C THR A 292 16.51 14.53 -17.67
N LEU A 293 16.04 13.79 -16.66
CA LEU A 293 15.97 14.28 -15.29
C LEU A 293 17.33 14.08 -14.64
N GLU A 294 18.01 15.16 -14.26
CA GLU A 294 19.29 15.12 -13.57
C GLU A 294 19.10 15.58 -12.12
N CYS A 295 19.44 14.72 -11.15
CA CYS A 295 19.35 15.05 -9.72
C CYS A 295 20.41 14.33 -8.90
N ALA A 296 20.68 14.78 -7.66
CA ALA A 296 21.58 14.05 -6.76
C ALA A 296 20.89 12.82 -6.17
N SER A 297 19.68 12.99 -5.62
CA SER A 297 18.86 11.91 -5.07
C SER A 297 17.43 11.91 -5.61
N LEU A 298 16.83 10.72 -5.71
CA LEU A 298 15.46 10.51 -6.19
C LEU A 298 14.71 9.54 -5.27
N GLU A 299 13.59 9.99 -4.71
CA GLU A 299 12.63 9.15 -3.99
C GLU A 299 11.29 9.11 -4.72
N ILE A 300 10.73 7.91 -4.90
CA ILE A 300 9.36 7.70 -5.39
C ILE A 300 8.55 7.10 -4.25
N GLN A 301 7.63 7.87 -3.68
CA GLN A 301 6.85 7.43 -2.52
C GLN A 301 5.77 6.40 -2.89
N SER A 302 5.30 5.65 -1.88
CA SER A 302 4.25 4.65 -2.07
C SER A 302 2.96 5.29 -2.58
N GLY A 303 2.36 4.71 -3.61
CA GLY A 303 1.15 5.21 -4.28
C GLY A 303 1.39 6.25 -5.39
N SER A 304 2.63 6.70 -5.57
CA SER A 304 3.02 7.67 -6.60
C SER A 304 3.50 6.99 -7.88
N TYR A 305 3.44 7.72 -9.01
CA TYR A 305 3.87 7.25 -10.31
C TYR A 305 4.86 8.21 -10.97
N LEU A 306 6.00 7.70 -11.46
CA LEU A 306 6.95 8.43 -12.29
C LEU A 306 7.13 7.72 -13.64
N TYR A 307 6.78 8.39 -14.74
CA TYR A 307 6.89 7.80 -16.07
C TYR A 307 7.79 8.61 -17.00
N GLY A 308 8.59 7.92 -17.79
CA GLY A 308 9.33 8.48 -18.90
C GLY A 308 8.61 8.21 -20.22
N GLY A 309 8.41 9.27 -21.00
CA GLY A 309 7.79 9.25 -22.30
C GLY A 309 6.33 9.72 -22.32
N GLY A 310 5.81 10.02 -23.51
CA GLY A 310 4.44 10.45 -23.69
C GLY A 310 3.45 9.31 -23.47
N THR A 311 2.16 9.66 -23.37
CA THR A 311 1.07 8.69 -23.23
C THR A 311 0.88 7.81 -24.48
N ASN A 312 1.59 8.10 -25.58
CA ASN A 312 1.50 7.39 -26.85
C ASN A 312 2.64 6.38 -26.98
N LEU A 313 2.27 5.10 -27.06
CA LEU A 313 3.12 3.90 -27.11
C LEU A 313 4.08 3.80 -28.32
N GLN A 314 4.28 4.86 -29.12
CA GLN A 314 4.89 4.76 -30.45
C GLN A 314 6.05 5.72 -30.73
N THR A 315 6.52 6.48 -29.76
CA THR A 315 7.65 7.39 -29.95
C THR A 315 8.96 6.68 -29.60
N SER A 316 9.97 6.86 -30.44
CA SER A 316 11.27 6.18 -30.36
C SER A 316 12.23 6.80 -29.34
N ALA A 317 11.91 7.97 -28.78
CA ALA A 317 12.77 8.68 -27.85
C ALA A 317 12.48 8.26 -26.41
N LYS A 318 13.43 7.53 -25.80
CA LYS A 318 13.39 7.20 -24.38
C LYS A 318 13.65 8.45 -23.53
N SER A 319 13.08 8.47 -22.34
CA SER A 319 13.43 9.45 -21.31
C SER A 319 14.51 8.88 -20.42
N HIS A 320 15.32 9.73 -19.82
CA HIS A 320 16.46 9.33 -19.01
C HIS A 320 16.39 9.92 -17.60
N ILE A 321 16.98 9.23 -16.64
CA ILE A 321 17.23 9.72 -15.29
C ILE A 321 18.73 9.54 -15.02
N HIS A 322 19.41 10.63 -14.69
CA HIS A 322 20.78 10.62 -14.19
C HIS A 322 20.75 10.99 -12.71
N VAL A 323 21.22 10.09 -11.86
CA VAL A 323 21.30 10.28 -10.41
C VAL A 323 22.68 9.93 -9.89
N ILE A 324 23.09 10.64 -8.84
CA ILE A 324 24.33 10.34 -8.12
C ILE A 324 24.07 9.22 -7.11
N GLU A 325 22.96 9.30 -6.38
CA GLU A 325 22.53 8.32 -5.41
C GLU A 325 21.50 7.36 -6.01
N LYS A 326 21.58 6.08 -5.60
CA LYS A 326 20.63 5.07 -6.07
C LYS A 326 19.19 5.47 -5.68
N PRO A 327 18.22 5.49 -6.62
CA PRO A 327 16.86 5.91 -6.32
C PRO A 327 16.20 5.02 -5.25
N THR A 328 15.44 5.65 -4.35
CA THR A 328 14.57 4.95 -3.39
C THR A 328 13.17 4.80 -3.99
N ILE A 329 12.81 3.59 -4.42
CA ILE A 329 11.56 3.35 -5.16
C ILE A 329 10.57 2.59 -4.25
N ARG A 330 9.53 3.29 -3.79
CA ARG A 330 8.38 2.74 -3.06
C ARG A 330 7.07 2.80 -3.87
N GLY A 331 7.01 3.69 -4.86
CA GLY A 331 5.92 3.80 -5.83
C GLY A 331 6.16 3.02 -7.12
N THR A 332 5.49 3.43 -8.19
CA THR A 332 5.60 2.81 -9.51
C THR A 332 6.38 3.70 -10.47
N TRP A 333 7.20 3.10 -11.34
CA TRP A 333 7.88 3.81 -12.42
C TRP A 333 8.13 2.92 -13.65
N ASN A 334 8.55 3.50 -14.79
CA ASN A 334 8.89 2.74 -16.01
C ASN A 334 10.33 2.82 -16.50
N PHE A 335 11.29 2.83 -15.58
CA PHE A 335 12.70 2.94 -15.93
C PHE A 335 13.47 1.65 -15.65
N GLU A 336 14.44 1.35 -16.50
CA GLU A 336 15.45 0.30 -16.32
C GLU A 336 16.81 0.94 -16.10
N GLU A 337 17.61 0.37 -15.19
CA GLU A 337 19.01 0.77 -15.00
C GLU A 337 19.82 0.30 -16.22
N THR A 338 20.46 1.23 -16.92
CA THR A 338 21.32 0.93 -18.08
C THR A 338 22.79 0.87 -17.69
N THR A 339 23.19 1.70 -16.73
CA THR A 339 24.47 1.66 -16.02
C THR A 339 24.25 2.32 -14.66
N ASP A 340 25.21 2.18 -13.74
CA ASP A 340 25.14 2.79 -12.41
C ASP A 340 24.83 4.30 -12.49
N GLY A 341 23.76 4.71 -11.80
CA GLY A 341 23.25 6.09 -11.81
C GLY A 341 22.50 6.53 -13.07
N ILE A 342 22.38 5.70 -14.12
CA ILE A 342 21.69 6.06 -15.37
C ILE A 342 20.55 5.09 -15.67
N TYR A 343 19.33 5.62 -15.66
CA TYR A 343 18.11 4.88 -15.94
C TYR A 343 17.46 5.38 -17.22
N SER A 344 16.85 4.47 -17.98
CA SER A 344 16.18 4.79 -19.25
C SER A 344 14.78 4.22 -19.27
N SER A 345 13.81 4.95 -19.83
CA SER A 345 12.43 4.48 -19.85
C SER A 345 12.28 3.26 -20.77
N ILE A 346 11.48 2.28 -20.35
CA ILE A 346 11.29 1.02 -21.08
C ILE A 346 10.21 1.11 -22.17
N GLY A 347 9.83 2.33 -22.56
CA GLY A 347 8.73 2.63 -23.48
C GLY A 347 7.41 2.90 -22.77
N GLY A 348 6.42 3.38 -23.53
CA GLY A 348 5.09 3.61 -22.98
C GLY A 348 4.53 2.28 -22.48
N VAL A 349 4.27 2.18 -21.18
CA VAL A 349 3.56 1.04 -20.60
C VAL A 349 2.15 1.50 -20.28
N SER A 350 1.16 0.85 -20.88
CA SER A 350 -0.24 1.07 -20.57
C SER A 350 -0.53 0.53 -19.17
N SER A 351 -0.21 1.31 -18.14
CA SER A 351 -0.72 1.24 -16.75
C SER A 351 -0.73 -0.11 -16.02
N ALA A 352 -0.05 -1.16 -16.48
CA ALA A 352 -0.03 -2.42 -15.76
C ALA A 352 1.34 -3.11 -15.88
N SER A 353 2.03 -3.15 -14.74
CA SER A 353 3.07 -4.12 -14.40
C SER A 353 4.49 -3.80 -14.89
N ILE A 354 5.17 -2.93 -14.15
CA ILE A 354 6.63 -3.04 -13.99
C ILE A 354 6.89 -3.57 -12.59
N HIS A 355 6.64 -4.88 -12.46
CA HIS A 355 7.11 -5.69 -11.33
C HIS A 355 7.70 -7.01 -11.85
N THR A 356 8.14 -7.06 -13.10
CA THR A 356 8.95 -8.19 -13.56
C THR A 356 10.39 -7.89 -13.18
N LEU A 357 10.87 -8.50 -12.10
CA LEU A 357 12.31 -8.70 -11.90
C LEU A 357 12.80 -9.56 -13.06
N LYS A 358 13.24 -8.92 -14.14
CA LYS A 358 13.79 -9.61 -15.31
C LYS A 358 15.29 -9.79 -15.09
N SER A 359 15.63 -10.75 -14.24
CA SER A 359 17.01 -11.21 -14.07
C SER A 359 17.03 -12.72 -14.21
N ASP A 360 18.05 -13.26 -14.87
CA ASP A 360 18.33 -14.70 -14.90
C ASP A 360 18.64 -15.21 -13.48
N THR A 361 19.01 -14.33 -12.54
CA THR A 361 19.26 -14.66 -11.13
C THR A 361 18.91 -13.50 -10.20
N VAL A 362 18.10 -13.74 -9.17
CA VAL A 362 17.79 -12.76 -8.12
C VAL A 362 18.43 -13.21 -6.81
N HIS A 363 19.37 -12.42 -6.29
CA HIS A 363 19.96 -12.64 -4.96
C HIS A 363 19.27 -11.75 -3.93
N ILE A 364 18.54 -12.35 -3.00
CA ILE A 364 17.95 -11.65 -1.86
C ILE A 364 18.87 -11.86 -0.65
N LEU A 365 19.70 -10.86 -0.34
CA LEU A 365 20.66 -10.92 0.76
C LEU A 365 19.99 -10.87 2.15
N GLY A 366 18.74 -10.39 2.21
CA GLY A 366 17.94 -10.29 3.42
C GLY A 366 16.72 -11.22 3.42
N LYS A 367 15.67 -10.81 4.14
CA LYS A 367 14.40 -11.54 4.19
C LYS A 367 13.52 -11.18 2.99
N LEU A 368 13.00 -12.19 2.29
CA LEU A 368 11.86 -12.02 1.38
C LEU A 368 10.55 -12.06 2.20
N THR A 369 9.78 -10.98 2.15
CA THR A 369 8.40 -10.93 2.69
C THR A 369 7.44 -10.89 1.51
N VAL A 370 6.45 -11.79 1.51
CA VAL A 370 5.40 -11.85 0.47
C VAL A 370 4.06 -11.68 1.18
N ASP A 371 3.36 -10.58 0.90
CA ASP A 371 2.06 -10.28 1.51
C ASP A 371 0.91 -11.12 0.92
N GLY A 372 1.14 -11.68 -0.28
CA GLY A 372 0.21 -12.56 -0.99
C GLY A 372 0.65 -14.03 -1.00
N LEU A 373 0.03 -14.80 -1.88
CA LEU A 373 0.43 -16.18 -2.13
C LEU A 373 1.65 -16.21 -3.05
N ILE A 374 2.62 -17.07 -2.72
CA ILE A 374 3.61 -17.52 -3.70
C ILE A 374 2.90 -18.56 -4.55
N ASP A 375 2.68 -18.26 -5.83
CA ASP A 375 2.25 -19.27 -6.80
C ASP A 375 3.40 -20.28 -6.96
N PRO A 376 3.24 -21.54 -6.53
CA PRO A 376 4.31 -22.52 -6.56
C PRO A 376 4.56 -23.08 -7.96
N THR A 377 3.83 -22.65 -8.99
CA THR A 377 4.02 -23.11 -10.37
C THR A 377 5.41 -22.72 -10.85
N GLY A 378 6.33 -23.70 -10.88
CA GLY A 378 7.73 -23.48 -11.23
C GLY A 378 8.67 -23.20 -10.04
N LEU A 379 8.21 -23.33 -8.79
CA LEU A 379 9.11 -23.33 -7.63
C LEU A 379 9.97 -24.60 -7.66
N GLU A 380 11.23 -24.46 -8.05
CA GLU A 380 12.23 -25.53 -8.01
C GLU A 380 13.23 -25.27 -6.89
N LEU A 381 13.30 -26.20 -5.94
CA LEU A 381 14.31 -26.20 -4.89
C LEU A 381 15.39 -27.21 -5.26
N THR A 382 16.67 -26.83 -5.18
CA THR A 382 17.77 -27.77 -5.40
C THR A 382 17.92 -28.71 -4.19
N PRO A 383 17.89 -30.04 -4.37
CA PRO A 383 18.12 -30.97 -3.27
C PRO A 383 19.52 -30.83 -2.68
N VAL A 384 19.60 -30.94 -1.35
CA VAL A 384 20.86 -30.83 -0.60
C VAL A 384 20.94 -31.94 0.45
N GLY A 385 22.16 -32.39 0.77
CA GLY A 385 22.37 -33.52 1.69
C GLY A 385 22.14 -33.21 3.17
N SER A 386 22.00 -31.94 3.53
CA SER A 386 21.77 -31.47 4.90
C SER A 386 21.06 -30.12 4.88
N ASN A 387 20.37 -29.78 5.98
CA ASN A 387 19.64 -28.52 6.12
C ASN A 387 20.59 -27.31 5.94
N PRO A 388 20.38 -26.47 4.91
CA PRO A 388 21.31 -25.39 4.57
C PRO A 388 21.22 -24.17 5.49
N GLY A 389 20.13 -24.00 6.25
CA GLY A 389 19.90 -22.79 7.05
C GLY A 389 20.61 -22.74 8.40
N GLY A 390 21.53 -23.66 8.68
CA GLY A 390 22.36 -23.70 9.90
C GLY A 390 21.60 -23.83 11.23
N THR A 391 20.27 -23.78 11.20
CA THR A 391 19.36 -23.80 12.34
C THR A 391 18.25 -24.81 12.06
N THR A 392 17.95 -25.64 13.06
CA THR A 392 17.09 -26.82 12.93
C THR A 392 15.61 -26.52 12.68
N ALA A 393 15.17 -25.26 12.60
CA ALA A 393 13.76 -24.89 12.72
C ALA A 393 13.14 -24.03 11.61
N ASN A 394 13.91 -23.38 10.72
CA ASN A 394 13.35 -22.27 9.90
C ASN A 394 13.58 -22.39 8.38
N THR A 395 14.01 -23.55 7.88
CA THR A 395 14.42 -23.69 6.48
C THR A 395 13.48 -24.62 5.76
N LEU A 396 12.93 -24.19 4.62
CA LEU A 396 12.25 -25.07 3.68
C LEU A 396 13.29 -25.60 2.68
N TRP A 397 13.49 -26.92 2.61
CA TRP A 397 14.53 -27.53 1.77
C TRP A 397 14.14 -28.93 1.28
N LEU A 398 14.78 -29.41 0.21
CA LEU A 398 14.65 -30.79 -0.24
C LEU A 398 15.85 -31.62 0.23
N ASN A 399 15.59 -32.73 0.92
CA ASN A 399 16.65 -33.59 1.45
C ASN A 399 17.08 -34.64 0.41
N SER A 400 18.28 -34.47 -0.16
CA SER A 400 18.81 -35.42 -1.16
C SER A 400 19.15 -36.79 -0.57
N GLY A 401 19.33 -36.88 0.75
CA GLY A 401 19.51 -38.15 1.47
C GLY A 401 18.21 -38.90 1.73
N ASP A 402 17.05 -38.26 1.59
CA ASP A 402 15.72 -38.87 1.73
C ASP A 402 14.88 -38.58 0.49
N SER A 403 15.35 -39.06 -0.67
CA SER A 403 14.61 -39.05 -1.95
C SER A 403 14.03 -37.69 -2.36
N ASN A 404 14.73 -36.60 -2.04
CA ASN A 404 14.32 -35.22 -2.34
C ASN A 404 12.98 -34.83 -1.71
N LYS A 405 12.61 -35.40 -0.57
CA LYS A 405 11.42 -34.97 0.17
C LYS A 405 11.56 -33.55 0.70
N LEU A 406 10.44 -32.86 0.84
CA LEU A 406 10.36 -31.51 1.39
C LEU A 406 10.48 -31.54 2.91
N TYR A 407 11.28 -30.65 3.48
CA TYR A 407 11.51 -30.50 4.92
C TYR A 407 11.33 -29.05 5.36
N HIS A 408 10.84 -28.86 6.58
CA HIS A 408 10.89 -27.63 7.33
C HIS A 408 11.76 -27.86 8.57
N GLY A 409 12.95 -27.25 8.58
CA GLY A 409 13.95 -27.54 9.61
C GLY A 409 14.41 -28.99 9.55
N SER A 410 14.31 -29.74 10.65
CA SER A 410 14.58 -31.19 10.67
C SER A 410 13.37 -32.07 10.35
N SER A 411 12.19 -31.49 10.17
CA SER A 411 10.93 -32.24 10.03
C SER A 411 10.51 -32.32 8.57
N GLU A 412 10.13 -33.51 8.13
CA GLU A 412 9.58 -33.73 6.79
C GLU A 412 8.20 -33.03 6.68
N VAL A 413 8.02 -32.22 5.64
CA VAL A 413 6.75 -31.57 5.28
C VAL A 413 6.03 -32.53 4.33
N SER A 414 5.34 -33.50 4.92
CA SER A 414 4.37 -34.38 4.26
C SER A 414 4.85 -35.11 2.99
N GLY A 415 5.85 -35.96 3.10
CA GLY A 415 6.04 -37.13 2.23
C GLY A 415 5.53 -38.43 2.86
N GLY A 416 4.64 -38.34 3.87
CA GLY A 416 3.99 -39.46 4.51
C GLY A 416 2.51 -39.46 4.19
N SER A 417 2.08 -40.44 3.42
CA SER A 417 0.72 -40.94 3.41
C SER A 417 0.27 -41.34 4.82
N SER A 418 -0.07 -40.38 5.69
CA SER A 418 -1.01 -40.66 6.76
C SER A 418 -2.41 -40.73 6.14
N SER A 419 -2.60 -41.68 5.21
CA SER A 419 -3.76 -42.53 5.33
C SER A 419 -3.78 -42.90 6.81
N LEU A 420 -4.80 -42.47 7.54
CA LEU A 420 -5.15 -43.07 8.83
C LEU A 420 -4.97 -44.58 8.62
N ASP A 421 -3.95 -45.19 9.24
CA ASP A 421 -3.45 -46.51 8.82
C ASP A 421 -4.59 -47.52 8.86
N PHE A 422 -5.16 -47.76 7.68
CA PHE A 422 -6.33 -48.58 7.46
C PHE A 422 -5.81 -49.99 7.32
N CYS A 423 -6.02 -50.83 8.35
CA CYS A 423 -5.71 -52.24 8.25
C CYS A 423 -6.96 -52.98 7.76
N HIS A 424 -6.80 -53.74 6.68
CA HIS A 424 -7.85 -54.53 6.08
C HIS A 424 -7.46 -56.00 6.03
N TRP A 425 -8.35 -56.83 6.58
CA TRP A 425 -8.32 -58.27 6.40
C TRP A 425 -9.53 -58.63 5.55
N ASP A 426 -9.25 -58.95 4.29
CA ASP A 426 -10.22 -59.52 3.37
C ASP A 426 -10.10 -61.03 3.46
N ASP A 427 -11.23 -61.69 3.69
CA ASP A 427 -11.37 -63.14 3.62
C ASP A 427 -10.89 -63.92 4.85
N ILE A 428 -11.41 -65.13 4.94
CA ILE A 428 -10.93 -66.20 5.79
C ILE A 428 -10.38 -67.31 4.90
N ASP A 429 -9.17 -67.85 5.14
CA ASP A 429 -8.50 -68.78 4.20
C ASP A 429 -9.30 -70.07 3.87
N ALA A 430 -10.37 -70.38 4.64
CA ALA A 430 -11.30 -71.48 4.42
C ALA A 430 -12.66 -71.22 5.08
N GLU A 431 -13.72 -71.91 4.62
CA GLU A 431 -15.02 -71.90 5.31
C GLU A 431 -14.88 -72.43 6.74
N ILE A 432 -15.40 -71.70 7.73
CA ILE A 432 -15.47 -72.18 9.12
C ILE A 432 -16.77 -72.96 9.28
N THR A 433 -16.69 -74.25 9.58
CA THR A 433 -17.86 -75.10 9.87
C THR A 433 -18.01 -75.27 11.37
N VAL A 434 -19.09 -74.73 11.91
CA VAL A 434 -19.35 -74.73 13.35
C VAL A 434 -20.27 -75.89 13.70
N SER A 435 -19.82 -76.72 14.64
CA SER A 435 -20.65 -77.77 15.22
C SER A 435 -21.43 -77.21 16.40
N ASN A 436 -22.76 -77.36 16.37
CA ASN A 436 -23.72 -76.84 17.35
C ASN A 436 -24.11 -75.37 17.17
N VAL A 437 -25.36 -75.17 16.79
CA VAL A 437 -26.09 -73.90 16.83
C VAL A 437 -26.09 -73.33 18.27
N GLY A 438 -25.98 -72.01 18.40
CA GLY A 438 -26.06 -71.31 19.68
C GLY A 438 -24.70 -70.99 20.32
N SER A 439 -23.62 -71.60 19.84
CA SER A 439 -22.23 -71.31 20.21
C SER A 439 -21.75 -70.00 19.58
N ASN A 440 -20.91 -69.24 20.30
CA ASN A 440 -20.13 -68.15 19.69
C ASN A 440 -18.91 -68.77 19.02
N GLU A 441 -18.76 -68.60 17.72
CA GLU A 441 -17.59 -69.07 16.98
C GLU A 441 -16.65 -67.92 16.69
N LEU A 442 -15.37 -68.06 17.05
CA LEU A 442 -14.34 -67.08 16.70
C LEU A 442 -14.03 -67.18 15.20
N ILE A 443 -13.93 -66.03 14.54
CA ILE A 443 -13.41 -65.97 13.18
C ILE A 443 -11.90 -65.88 13.27
N ASP A 444 -11.21 -67.01 13.10
CA ASP A 444 -9.78 -67.15 13.41
C ASP A 444 -8.81 -67.21 12.23
N ASN A 445 -9.37 -67.19 11.02
CA ASN A 445 -8.62 -67.51 9.80
C ASN A 445 -8.44 -66.32 8.85
N TRP A 446 -8.35 -65.09 9.38
CA TRP A 446 -8.28 -63.85 8.60
C TRP A 446 -7.05 -63.79 7.68
N THR A 447 -7.27 -63.51 6.40
CA THR A 447 -6.21 -63.23 5.43
C THR A 447 -5.95 -61.73 5.37
N TYR A 448 -4.70 -61.32 5.53
CA TYR A 448 -4.34 -59.89 5.46
C TYR A 448 -4.24 -59.43 4.00
N SER A 449 -4.92 -58.33 3.65
CA SER A 449 -4.92 -57.79 2.28
C SER A 449 -4.12 -56.50 2.13
N SER A 450 -4.24 -55.54 3.07
CA SER A 450 -3.56 -54.24 3.00
C SER A 450 -3.51 -53.49 4.33
N GLY A 451 -2.63 -52.48 4.43
CA GLY A 451 -2.53 -51.60 5.60
C GLY A 451 -1.22 -51.66 6.38
N SER A 452 -1.32 -51.44 7.70
CA SER A 452 -0.19 -51.47 8.63
C SER A 452 0.18 -52.91 9.00
N THR A 453 1.41 -53.31 8.70
CA THR A 453 1.93 -54.64 9.08
C THR A 453 2.03 -54.82 10.60
N ALA A 454 2.16 -53.74 11.37
CA ALA A 454 2.15 -53.83 12.83
C ALA A 454 0.77 -54.22 13.37
N ILE A 455 -0.31 -53.68 12.79
CA ILE A 455 -1.68 -54.07 13.13
C ILE A 455 -1.95 -55.51 12.67
N ARG A 456 -1.48 -55.89 11.47
CA ARG A 456 -1.52 -57.27 10.98
C ARG A 456 -0.88 -58.24 11.96
N ASP A 457 0.35 -57.97 12.39
CA ASP A 457 1.13 -58.88 13.23
C ASP A 457 0.54 -59.03 14.65
N ALA A 458 -0.29 -58.07 15.06
CA ALA A 458 -1.08 -58.16 16.29
C ALA A 458 -2.30 -59.11 16.17
N MET A 459 -2.71 -59.50 14.96
CA MET A 459 -3.69 -60.57 14.76
C MET A 459 -3.02 -61.93 14.81
N SER A 460 -3.46 -62.77 15.75
CA SER A 460 -3.07 -64.18 15.84
C SER A 460 -4.30 -65.03 16.08
N SER A 461 -4.58 -65.97 15.17
CA SER A 461 -5.73 -66.88 15.26
C SER A 461 -7.05 -66.16 15.57
N GLY A 462 -7.37 -65.08 14.84
CA GLY A 462 -8.62 -64.31 15.03
C GLY A 462 -8.66 -63.32 16.16
N VAL A 463 -7.64 -63.33 17.00
CA VAL A 463 -7.56 -62.46 18.16
C VAL A 463 -6.55 -61.37 17.87
N TRP A 464 -7.01 -60.13 17.92
CA TRP A 464 -6.13 -58.98 17.90
C TRP A 464 -5.62 -58.75 19.32
N THR A 465 -4.31 -58.72 19.51
CA THR A 465 -3.67 -58.42 20.79
C THR A 465 -2.94 -57.09 20.69
N CYS A 466 -3.42 -56.09 21.41
CA CYS A 466 -2.87 -54.74 21.38
C CYS A 466 -1.47 -54.71 22.01
N THR A 467 -0.52 -54.09 21.32
CA THR A 467 0.79 -53.73 21.90
C THR A 467 0.82 -52.25 22.27
N SER A 468 1.82 -51.81 23.02
CA SER A 468 1.95 -50.40 23.43
C SER A 468 2.01 -49.44 22.23
N ALA A 469 2.64 -49.84 21.12
CA ALA A 469 2.70 -49.06 19.88
C ALA A 469 1.33 -48.96 19.16
N LEU A 470 0.42 -49.89 19.45
CA LEU A 470 -0.89 -50.00 18.84
C LEU A 470 -2.03 -49.55 19.78
N ALA A 471 -1.72 -49.04 20.97
CA ALA A 471 -2.76 -48.47 21.83
C ALA A 471 -3.38 -47.23 21.17
N GLY A 472 -4.70 -47.09 21.27
CA GLY A 472 -5.43 -45.96 20.68
C GLY A 472 -6.91 -46.23 20.51
N THR A 473 -7.60 -45.31 19.84
CA THR A 473 -9.02 -45.43 19.47
C THR A 473 -9.14 -45.77 18.00
N TYR A 474 -9.96 -46.78 17.71
CA TYR A 474 -10.15 -47.32 16.38
C TYR A 474 -11.62 -47.23 15.95
N LEU A 475 -11.87 -46.87 14.70
CA LEU A 475 -13.11 -47.23 14.00
C LEU A 475 -12.95 -48.66 13.47
N VAL A 476 -13.75 -49.58 13.99
CA VAL A 476 -13.74 -50.99 13.63
C VAL A 476 -14.98 -51.31 12.79
N ILE A 477 -14.77 -51.91 11.62
CA ILE A 477 -15.82 -52.38 10.72
C ILE A 477 -15.65 -53.89 10.53
N SER A 478 -16.60 -54.68 11.03
CA SER A 478 -16.59 -56.13 10.86
C SER A 478 -17.77 -56.59 10.01
N LYS A 479 -17.50 -57.44 9.01
CA LYS A 479 -18.49 -58.05 8.12
C LYS A 479 -18.37 -59.55 8.21
N ILE A 480 -19.49 -60.24 8.41
CA ILE A 480 -19.56 -61.71 8.44
C ILE A 480 -20.58 -62.18 7.42
N GLN A 481 -20.13 -62.99 6.46
CA GLN A 481 -21.03 -63.69 5.55
C GLN A 481 -21.33 -65.10 6.05
N PHE A 482 -22.61 -65.41 6.25
CA PHE A 482 -23.06 -66.75 6.61
C PHE A 482 -23.33 -67.58 5.34
N GLY A 483 -22.76 -68.78 5.27
CA GLY A 483 -22.95 -69.74 4.18
C GLY A 483 -23.97 -70.82 4.53
N SER A 484 -24.45 -71.58 3.54
CA SER A 484 -25.36 -72.71 3.78
C SER A 484 -24.70 -73.82 4.61
N GLY A 485 -25.34 -74.23 5.71
CA GLY A 485 -24.95 -75.39 6.52
C GLY A 485 -26.06 -76.44 6.63
N THR A 486 -25.77 -77.56 7.31
CA THR A 486 -26.72 -78.64 7.60
C THR A 486 -27.45 -78.36 8.91
N LEU A 487 -28.28 -77.33 8.93
CA LEU A 487 -29.21 -77.13 10.03
C LEU A 487 -30.31 -78.19 9.91
N SER A 488 -30.60 -78.91 10.99
CA SER A 488 -31.55 -80.03 10.99
C SER A 488 -33.03 -79.61 10.97
N GLU A 489 -33.32 -78.41 10.47
CA GLU A 489 -34.62 -77.77 10.62
C GLU A 489 -35.44 -77.85 9.33
N THR A 490 -36.72 -78.19 9.49
CA THR A 490 -37.76 -78.12 8.45
C THR A 490 -38.04 -76.66 8.11
N GLY A 491 -38.41 -76.35 6.86
CA GLY A 491 -38.73 -74.97 6.43
C GLY A 491 -39.75 -74.26 7.35
N GLY A 492 -39.58 -72.94 7.55
CA GLY A 492 -40.45 -72.11 8.39
C GLY A 492 -39.91 -71.74 9.77
N VAL A 493 -38.63 -71.99 10.09
CA VAL A 493 -38.00 -71.58 11.36
C VAL A 493 -37.27 -70.24 11.21
N ASN A 494 -37.36 -69.40 12.25
CA ASN A 494 -36.65 -68.13 12.35
C ASN A 494 -35.22 -68.35 12.86
N TYR A 495 -34.23 -67.98 12.04
CA TYR A 495 -32.82 -67.97 12.42
C TYR A 495 -32.42 -66.59 12.94
N LYS A 496 -31.61 -66.54 14.00
CA LYS A 496 -30.96 -65.31 14.47
C LYS A 496 -29.48 -65.39 14.12
N LEU A 497 -29.08 -64.63 13.12
CA LEU A 497 -27.68 -64.44 12.74
C LEU A 497 -27.11 -63.29 13.56
N GLN A 498 -25.91 -63.46 14.10
CA GLN A 498 -25.27 -62.46 14.94
C GLN A 498 -23.80 -62.28 14.58
N ASN A 499 -23.39 -61.01 14.44
CA ASN A 499 -22.00 -60.59 14.46
C ASN A 499 -21.73 -59.99 15.84
N LEU A 500 -20.84 -60.62 16.61
CA LEU A 500 -20.53 -60.28 18.00
C LEU A 500 -19.07 -59.85 18.09
N ASN A 501 -18.83 -58.68 18.66
CA ASN A 501 -17.50 -58.09 18.78
C ASN A 501 -17.15 -58.00 20.27
N TYR A 502 -16.21 -58.83 20.72
CA TYR A 502 -15.80 -58.89 22.12
C TYR A 502 -14.46 -58.18 22.31
N HIS A 503 -14.32 -57.49 23.43
CA HIS A 503 -13.08 -56.88 23.87
C HIS A 503 -12.81 -57.23 25.33
N ASN A 504 -11.57 -57.61 25.63
CA ASN A 504 -11.14 -58.01 26.95
C ASN A 504 -9.97 -57.13 27.40
N ALA A 505 -10.22 -56.34 28.45
CA ALA A 505 -9.22 -55.47 29.02
C ALA A 505 -8.17 -56.28 29.81
N GLY A 506 -6.88 -56.02 29.57
CA GLY A 506 -5.78 -56.75 30.22
C GLY A 506 -5.43 -58.11 29.60
N GLY A 507 -6.02 -58.43 28.43
CA GLY A 507 -5.67 -59.58 27.61
C GLY A 507 -6.40 -60.89 27.94
N GLY A 508 -6.02 -61.97 27.25
CA GLY A 508 -6.68 -63.29 27.33
C GLY A 508 -7.69 -63.52 26.20
N THR A 509 -8.52 -64.56 26.32
CA THR A 509 -9.49 -64.93 25.27
C THR A 509 -10.59 -63.86 25.15
N PRO A 510 -10.84 -63.26 23.97
CA PRO A 510 -11.84 -62.19 23.85
C PRO A 510 -13.24 -62.61 24.31
N SER A 511 -13.64 -63.87 24.13
CA SER A 511 -14.96 -64.38 24.53
C SER A 511 -15.24 -64.34 26.04
N SER A 512 -14.23 -64.18 26.90
CA SER A 512 -14.41 -63.92 28.35
C SER A 512 -14.52 -62.44 28.70
N GLY A 513 -14.32 -61.55 27.72
CA GLY A 513 -14.38 -60.10 27.88
C GLY A 513 -15.80 -59.52 27.78
N THR A 514 -15.87 -58.20 27.66
CA THR A 514 -17.12 -57.46 27.50
C THR A 514 -17.57 -57.48 26.04
N LEU A 515 -18.86 -57.71 25.78
CA LEU A 515 -19.44 -57.52 24.46
C LEU A 515 -19.50 -56.02 24.16
N HIS A 516 -18.68 -55.54 23.23
CA HIS A 516 -18.57 -54.12 22.90
C HIS A 516 -19.51 -53.70 21.77
N ASN A 517 -19.78 -54.58 20.81
CA ASN A 517 -20.75 -54.30 19.76
C ASN A 517 -21.40 -55.58 19.23
N PHE A 518 -22.65 -55.49 18.79
CA PHE A 518 -23.30 -56.58 18.07
C PHE A 518 -24.28 -56.08 17.01
N ALA A 519 -24.41 -56.84 15.92
CA ALA A 519 -25.58 -56.76 15.05
C ALA A 519 -26.29 -58.10 15.02
N ARG A 520 -27.61 -58.04 14.84
CA ARG A 520 -28.48 -59.20 14.74
C ARG A 520 -29.38 -59.06 13.53
N HIS A 521 -29.46 -60.11 12.73
CA HIS A 521 -30.47 -60.26 11.69
C HIS A 521 -31.38 -61.44 12.04
N MET A 522 -32.69 -61.25 11.93
CA MET A 522 -33.68 -62.31 12.08
C MET A 522 -34.26 -62.61 10.72
N ASN A 523 -34.15 -63.86 10.27
CA ASN A 523 -34.69 -64.28 8.99
C ASN A 523 -35.56 -65.52 9.13
N SER A 524 -36.74 -65.49 8.53
CA SER A 524 -37.57 -66.69 8.31
C SER A 524 -37.07 -67.37 7.04
N ASP A 525 -36.76 -68.66 7.12
CA ASP A 525 -36.53 -69.57 5.98
C ASP A 525 -35.07 -69.88 5.60
N PHE A 526 -34.30 -68.98 4.98
CA PHE A 526 -32.95 -69.31 4.45
C PHE A 526 -31.89 -68.27 4.80
N TYR A 527 -30.74 -68.69 5.34
CA TYR A 527 -29.66 -67.78 5.76
C TYR A 527 -28.41 -67.80 4.86
N SER A 528 -28.44 -68.53 3.74
CA SER A 528 -27.30 -68.63 2.84
C SER A 528 -27.02 -67.30 2.12
N GLY A 529 -25.81 -66.79 2.25
CA GLY A 529 -25.32 -65.60 1.54
C GLY A 529 -25.58 -64.28 2.26
N TYR A 530 -26.14 -64.29 3.47
CA TYR A 530 -26.39 -63.07 4.24
C TYR A 530 -25.10 -62.51 4.84
N CYS A 531 -24.87 -61.21 4.63
CA CYS A 531 -23.76 -60.47 5.21
C CYS A 531 -24.27 -59.57 6.34
N ILE A 532 -23.63 -59.63 7.51
CA ILE A 532 -23.91 -58.74 8.64
C ILE A 532 -22.70 -57.87 8.89
N GLU A 533 -22.89 -56.57 8.71
CA GLU A 533 -21.89 -55.55 8.98
C GLU A 533 -22.15 -54.87 10.33
N THR A 534 -21.07 -54.57 11.05
CA THR A 534 -21.10 -53.70 12.22
C THR A 534 -20.01 -52.66 12.13
N GLN A 535 -20.29 -51.45 12.62
CA GLN A 535 -19.33 -50.35 12.73
C GLN A 535 -19.37 -49.81 14.16
N PHE A 536 -18.21 -49.62 14.79
CA PHE A 536 -18.13 -49.09 16.16
C PHE A 536 -16.77 -48.49 16.44
N MET A 537 -16.73 -47.60 17.42
CA MET A 537 -15.47 -47.09 17.96
C MET A 537 -15.03 -47.97 19.13
N LEU A 538 -13.75 -48.31 19.18
CA LEU A 538 -13.15 -49.08 20.25
C LEU A 538 -11.82 -48.46 20.65
N THR A 539 -11.72 -48.03 21.90
CA THR A 539 -10.45 -47.65 22.52
C THR A 539 -9.81 -48.89 23.11
N ILE A 540 -8.57 -49.17 22.72
CA ILE A 540 -7.85 -50.37 23.13
C ILE A 540 -6.51 -49.97 23.73
N ALA A 541 -6.25 -50.42 24.96
CA ALA A 541 -5.00 -50.19 25.67
C ALA A 541 -3.99 -51.32 25.38
N ASN A 542 -2.74 -51.10 25.76
CA ASN A 542 -1.71 -52.15 25.69
C ASN A 542 -2.19 -53.42 26.41
N THR A 543 -1.92 -54.59 25.82
CA THR A 543 -2.31 -55.94 26.28
C THR A 543 -3.77 -56.34 26.11
N ASP A 544 -4.67 -55.41 25.84
CA ASP A 544 -6.08 -55.72 25.59
C ASP A 544 -6.23 -56.63 24.35
N THR A 545 -7.27 -57.47 24.34
CA THR A 545 -7.58 -58.33 23.19
C THR A 545 -8.96 -58.04 22.60
N PHE A 546 -9.06 -58.20 21.29
CA PHE A 546 -10.28 -58.00 20.51
C PHE A 546 -10.54 -59.21 19.60
N GLY A 547 -11.79 -59.63 19.46
CA GLY A 547 -12.18 -60.74 18.58
C GLY A 547 -13.57 -60.57 17.99
N VAL A 548 -13.73 -61.02 16.74
CA VAL A 548 -15.01 -61.04 16.01
C VAL A 548 -15.55 -62.46 16.00
N TYR A 549 -16.81 -62.60 16.38
CA TYR A 549 -17.48 -63.90 16.51
C TYR A 549 -18.76 -63.95 15.67
N GLY A 550 -18.94 -65.06 14.96
CA GLY A 550 -20.20 -65.43 14.32
C GLY A 550 -21.06 -66.26 15.26
N LYS A 551 -22.39 -66.10 15.17
CA LYS A 551 -23.34 -67.00 15.83
C LYS A 551 -24.63 -67.11 15.04
N ILE A 552 -25.12 -68.35 14.92
CA ILE A 552 -26.50 -68.64 14.54
C ILE A 552 -27.21 -69.21 15.77
N ALA A 553 -28.34 -68.62 16.14
CA ALA A 553 -29.25 -69.19 17.13
C ALA A 553 -30.57 -69.56 16.47
N THR A 554 -31.06 -70.77 16.77
CA THR A 554 -32.37 -71.26 16.34
C THR A 554 -33.21 -71.70 17.54
N SER A 555 -34.49 -71.95 17.32
CA SER A 555 -35.39 -72.44 18.37
C SER A 555 -35.22 -73.93 18.70
N SER A 556 -34.58 -74.75 17.83
CA SER A 556 -34.44 -76.20 18.04
C SER A 556 -33.02 -76.67 18.43
N GLY A 557 -32.01 -75.79 18.34
CA GLY A 557 -30.71 -75.94 19.01
C GLY A 557 -29.76 -77.01 18.47
N THR A 558 -30.05 -77.68 17.34
CA THR A 558 -29.16 -78.69 16.75
C THR A 558 -28.84 -78.39 15.27
N GLY A 559 -27.61 -78.68 14.83
CA GLY A 559 -27.15 -78.47 13.46
C GLY A 559 -25.79 -77.78 13.34
N ASN A 560 -25.29 -77.71 12.10
CA ASN A 560 -24.03 -77.04 11.76
C ASN A 560 -24.28 -75.86 10.83
N TYR A 561 -23.54 -74.77 11.02
CA TYR A 561 -23.56 -73.62 10.11
C TYR A 561 -22.17 -73.30 9.59
N LYS A 562 -22.12 -72.52 8.51
CA LYS A 562 -20.87 -72.09 7.90
C LYS A 562 -20.71 -70.58 7.96
N ILE A 563 -19.51 -70.13 8.27
CA ILE A 563 -19.04 -68.78 7.92
C ILE A 563 -18.30 -68.94 6.60
N LYS A 564 -18.78 -68.25 5.58
CA LYS A 564 -18.34 -68.47 4.20
C LYS A 564 -17.01 -67.76 3.97
N ASN A 565 -16.03 -68.47 3.40
CA ASN A 565 -14.95 -67.86 2.64
C ASN A 565 -15.58 -67.34 1.33
N PRO A 566 -15.64 -66.02 1.11
CA PRO A 566 -16.02 -65.50 -0.18
C PRO A 566 -14.76 -65.26 -0.98
N GLY A 567 -14.63 -65.90 -2.13
CA GLY A 567 -13.74 -65.43 -3.20
C GLY A 567 -14.13 -64.05 -3.77
N ASN A 568 -14.72 -63.14 -2.98
CA ASN A 568 -15.20 -61.78 -3.29
C ASN A 568 -15.45 -60.90 -2.01
N GLY A 569 -14.64 -60.97 -0.94
CA GLY A 569 -14.54 -59.90 0.09
C GLY A 569 -15.77 -59.63 0.99
N SER A 570 -16.67 -60.60 1.17
CA SER A 570 -17.89 -60.43 1.98
C SER A 570 -17.75 -60.73 3.48
N THR A 571 -16.70 -61.44 3.90
CA THR A 571 -16.29 -61.56 5.32
C THR A 571 -14.99 -60.78 5.45
N SER A 572 -15.00 -59.69 6.21
CA SER A 572 -13.88 -58.74 6.28
C SER A 572 -13.79 -58.08 7.65
N LEU A 573 -12.58 -57.75 8.09
CA LEU A 573 -12.34 -56.86 9.22
C LEU A 573 -11.56 -55.64 8.76
N THR A 574 -11.96 -54.48 9.24
CA THR A 574 -11.29 -53.21 8.98
C THR A 574 -11.07 -52.47 10.29
N MET A 575 -9.88 -51.93 10.49
CA MET A 575 -9.55 -51.09 11.62
C MET A 575 -8.87 -49.80 11.16
N ILE A 576 -9.39 -48.66 11.60
CA ILE A 576 -8.85 -47.33 11.30
C ILE A 576 -8.51 -46.63 12.60
N LYS A 577 -7.23 -46.31 12.83
CA LYS A 577 -6.84 -45.55 14.01
C LYS A 577 -7.27 -44.10 13.86
N ILE A 578 -8.08 -43.60 14.81
CA ILE A 578 -8.63 -42.24 14.78
C ILE A 578 -8.12 -41.36 15.93
N ALA A 579 -7.54 -41.95 16.98
CA ALA A 579 -6.86 -41.21 18.07
C ALA A 579 -5.78 -42.06 18.74
#